data_AF-A0A969S452-F1
#
_entry.id   AF-A0A969S452-F1
#
_cell.length_a   1.000
_cell.length_b   1.000
_cell.length_c   1.000
_cell.angle_alpha   90.00
_cell.angle_beta   90.00
_cell.angle_gamma   90.00
#
_symmetry.space_group_name_H-M   'P 1'
#
loop_
_entity.id
_entity.type
_entity.pdbx_description
1 polymer ?
#
loop_
_entity_poly.entity_id
_entity_poly.type
_entity_poly.pdbx_seq_one_letter_code
_entity_poly.pdbx_strand_id
1 'polypeptide(L)'
;MIFPTRSIMYLVKARANTIIKAVPEQSALLTPDQKIAFPIGQDVAVLNYGDIEQSRNHVRVCFDMASLPSDRDSVAAAIAQTKQATWYLWPDHVEISGTDPNNKPRDLNSSQPGRSKDPAMDYEFRLPGFNSIFNMANPIIKDGRMFWYEALHFDPGTRSYRPPEDTVVVSKIVALAEQIEGLIRPTIKQRFGIDSIICNSWYRDPATNAAVGGSTQSRHMWGDAIDFVVPGISPYDVNDILEPSANGGLASASVFTHWDERGYLARWSYGF
;
A
#
# COMPACT_ATOMS: atom_id res chain seq x y z
N MET A 1 24.32 6.31 28.52
CA MET A 1 22.90 6.03 28.25
C MET A 1 22.68 6.36 26.78
N ILE A 2 22.65 5.34 25.91
CA ILE A 2 22.34 5.54 24.50
C ILE A 2 20.82 5.61 24.43
N PHE A 3 20.28 6.81 24.22
CA PHE A 3 18.86 6.92 23.87
C PHE A 3 18.68 6.08 22.59
N PRO A 4 17.70 5.15 22.52
CA PRO A 4 17.40 4.53 21.26
C PRO A 4 16.98 5.67 20.33
N THR A 5 17.79 5.95 19.32
CA THR A 5 17.38 6.78 18.20
C THR A 5 16.11 6.13 17.68
N ARG A 6 14.94 6.74 17.95
CA ARG A 6 13.73 6.39 17.22
C ARG A 6 14.05 6.77 15.79
N SER A 7 14.47 5.78 15.00
CA SER A 7 14.80 6.03 13.60
C SER A 7 13.55 6.61 12.98
N ILE A 8 13.68 7.82 12.44
CA ILE A 8 12.66 8.43 11.60
C ILE A 8 12.36 7.41 10.50
N MET A 9 11.11 6.95 10.44
CA MET A 9 10.74 5.82 9.57
C MET A 9 10.17 6.27 8.24
N TYR A 10 9.59 7.48 8.21
CA TYR A 10 8.90 8.01 7.05
C TYR A 10 9.18 9.50 6.89
N LEU A 11 9.17 9.94 5.64
CA LEU A 11 9.26 11.34 5.26
C LEU A 11 8.01 11.71 4.50
N VAL A 12 7.37 12.81 4.89
CA VAL A 12 6.28 13.41 4.12
C VAL A 12 6.86 14.57 3.33
N LYS A 13 6.64 14.58 2.02
CA LYS A 13 7.07 15.65 1.13
C LYS A 13 5.89 16.39 0.52
N ALA A 14 5.95 17.71 0.50
CA ALA A 14 4.98 18.54 -0.21
C ALA A 14 5.24 18.49 -1.72
N ARG A 15 4.23 18.04 -2.48
CA ARG A 15 4.20 18.03 -3.95
C ARG A 15 3.49 19.26 -4.54
N ALA A 16 2.79 20.01 -3.71
CA ALA A 16 2.19 21.31 -4.01
C ALA A 16 2.27 22.21 -2.77
N ASN A 17 2.12 23.52 -2.96
CA ASN A 17 1.92 24.43 -1.82
C ASN A 17 0.63 24.05 -1.10
N THR A 18 0.75 23.59 0.15
CA THR A 18 -0.38 23.04 0.89
C THR A 18 -0.33 23.46 2.36
N ILE A 19 -1.24 22.91 3.15
CA ILE A 19 -1.39 23.21 4.58
C ILE A 19 -1.43 21.88 5.33
N ILE A 20 -0.66 21.81 6.43
CA ILE A 20 -0.81 20.80 7.46
C ILE A 20 -1.94 21.26 8.39
N LYS A 21 -2.95 20.42 8.57
CA LYS A 21 -4.20 20.77 9.25
C LYS A 21 -4.34 20.06 10.58
N ALA A 22 -4.75 20.78 11.62
CA ALA A 22 -4.96 20.19 12.94
C ALA A 22 -6.14 19.19 12.96
N VAL A 23 -7.10 19.37 12.06
CA VAL A 23 -8.27 18.49 11.84
C VAL A 23 -8.53 18.31 10.34
N PRO A 24 -9.14 17.20 9.89
CA PRO A 24 -9.32 16.88 8.46
C PRO A 24 -10.51 17.63 7.84
N GLU A 25 -10.46 18.96 7.88
CA GLU A 25 -11.52 19.85 7.36
C GLU A 25 -11.00 20.73 6.21
N GLN A 26 -11.92 21.38 5.50
CA GLN A 26 -11.53 22.33 4.46
C GLN A 26 -10.79 23.52 5.06
N SER A 27 -9.67 23.92 4.44
CA SER A 27 -8.78 24.94 4.98
C SER A 27 -9.48 26.28 5.26
N ALA A 28 -10.54 26.62 4.53
CA ALA A 28 -11.32 27.84 4.75
C ALA A 28 -12.05 27.86 6.10
N LEU A 29 -12.32 26.70 6.70
CA LEU A 29 -13.03 26.55 7.97
C LEU A 29 -12.09 26.55 9.19
N LEU A 30 -10.79 26.48 8.96
CA LEU A 30 -9.78 26.37 10.01
C LEU A 30 -9.28 27.75 10.47
N THR A 31 -9.03 27.90 11.76
CA THR A 31 -8.38 29.08 12.33
C THR A 31 -6.88 29.12 11.98
N PRO A 32 -6.19 30.26 12.13
CA PRO A 32 -4.76 30.35 11.83
C PRO A 32 -3.87 29.37 12.61
N ASP A 33 -4.19 29.12 13.89
CA ASP A 33 -3.47 28.19 14.77
C ASP A 33 -3.69 26.70 14.43
N GLN A 34 -4.71 26.39 13.62
CA GLN A 34 -5.00 25.05 13.10
C GLN A 34 -4.29 24.75 11.77
N LYS A 35 -3.44 25.67 11.30
CA LYS A 35 -2.78 25.61 10.00
C LYS A 35 -1.29 25.79 10.14
N ILE A 36 -0.54 24.95 9.44
CA ILE A 36 0.88 25.16 9.21
C ILE A 36 1.08 25.17 7.70
N ALA A 37 1.69 26.24 7.17
CA ALA A 37 2.02 26.28 5.75
C ALA A 37 3.03 25.16 5.44
N PHE A 38 2.79 24.42 4.36
CA PHE A 38 3.70 23.39 3.87
C PHE A 38 4.02 23.67 2.40
N PRO A 39 5.04 24.52 2.15
CA PRO A 39 5.43 24.90 0.80
C PRO A 39 5.92 23.70 -0.01
N ILE A 40 5.69 23.73 -1.32
CA ILE A 40 6.16 22.70 -2.25
C ILE A 40 7.67 22.45 -2.09
N GLY A 41 8.08 21.19 -2.14
CA GLY A 41 9.47 20.77 -2.05
C GLY A 41 10.01 20.66 -0.63
N GLN A 42 9.29 21.17 0.38
CA GLN A 42 9.62 20.91 1.79
C GLN A 42 9.25 19.48 2.17
N ASP A 43 9.95 18.96 3.16
CA ASP A 43 9.67 17.67 3.76
C ASP A 43 9.74 17.70 5.29
N VAL A 44 9.14 16.69 5.90
CA VAL A 44 9.12 16.55 7.36
C VAL A 44 9.02 15.07 7.75
N ALA A 45 9.82 14.70 8.74
CA ALA A 45 9.86 13.37 9.33
C ALA A 45 8.59 13.05 10.11
N VAL A 46 8.03 11.85 9.92
CA VAL A 46 6.88 11.36 10.69
C VAL A 46 7.15 9.97 11.27
N LEU A 47 6.57 9.69 12.44
CA LEU A 47 6.64 8.39 13.11
C LEU A 47 5.76 7.35 12.42
N ASN A 48 4.56 7.77 12.04
CA ASN A 48 3.60 6.95 11.32
C ASN A 48 2.64 7.84 10.53
N TYR A 49 1.84 7.18 9.71
CA TYR A 49 0.74 7.79 8.98
C TYR A 49 -0.47 6.86 9.03
N GLY A 50 -1.58 7.28 8.45
CA GLY A 50 -2.80 6.49 8.45
C GLY A 50 -3.63 6.73 7.20
N ASP A 51 -4.54 5.79 6.98
CA ASP A 51 -5.35 5.71 5.78
C ASP A 51 -6.41 6.81 5.70
N ILE A 52 -6.65 7.27 4.48
CA ILE A 52 -7.61 8.34 4.18
C ILE A 52 -9.06 7.97 4.51
N GLU A 53 -9.39 6.68 4.39
CA GLU A 53 -10.73 6.14 4.69
C GLU A 53 -11.07 6.29 6.18
N GLN A 54 -10.06 6.25 7.05
CA GLN A 54 -10.22 6.43 8.49
C GLN A 54 -10.18 7.90 8.93
N SER A 55 -9.93 8.83 8.00
CA SER A 55 -9.59 10.22 8.33
C SER A 55 -10.23 11.25 7.41
N ARG A 56 -11.45 10.96 6.93
CA ARG A 56 -12.27 11.90 6.14
C ARG A 56 -11.52 12.46 4.93
N ASN A 57 -10.92 11.58 4.13
CA ASN A 57 -10.21 11.92 2.89
C ASN A 57 -8.94 12.77 3.08
N HIS A 58 -8.30 12.69 4.23
CA HIS A 58 -7.00 13.31 4.48
C HIS A 58 -5.97 12.25 4.85
N VAL A 59 -4.70 12.49 4.58
CA VAL A 59 -3.65 11.61 5.12
C VAL A 59 -3.39 12.02 6.57
N ARG A 60 -3.67 11.12 7.52
CA ARG A 60 -3.31 11.33 8.93
C ARG A 60 -1.81 11.08 9.09
N VAL A 61 -1.11 11.97 9.77
CA VAL A 61 0.32 11.80 10.11
C VAL A 61 0.55 12.04 11.58
N CYS A 62 1.55 11.37 12.16
CA CYS A 62 1.98 11.58 13.53
C CYS A 62 3.46 11.95 13.56
N PHE A 63 3.78 13.13 14.09
CA PHE A 63 5.14 13.63 14.20
C PHE A 63 5.84 13.13 15.46
N ASP A 64 7.16 12.93 15.38
CA ASP A 64 7.98 12.75 16.57
C ASP A 64 8.28 14.11 17.20
N MET A 65 7.38 14.57 18.07
CA MET A 65 7.51 15.86 18.72
C MET A 65 8.82 16.02 19.52
N ALA A 66 9.44 14.91 19.93
CA ALA A 66 10.71 14.94 20.67
C ALA A 66 11.93 15.08 19.75
N SER A 67 11.82 14.73 18.47
CA SER A 67 12.93 14.80 17.51
C SER A 67 12.84 16.02 16.58
N LEU A 68 11.70 16.72 16.54
CA LEU A 68 11.57 17.94 15.74
C LEU A 68 12.48 19.03 16.28
N PRO A 69 13.15 19.78 15.40
CA PRO A 69 14.03 20.85 15.81
C PRO A 69 13.22 22.00 16.42
N SER A 70 13.85 22.72 17.35
CA SER A 70 13.22 23.82 18.10
C SER A 70 13.48 25.19 17.49
N ASP A 71 14.14 25.26 16.33
CA ASP A 71 14.59 26.48 15.66
C ASP A 71 13.52 27.06 14.71
N ARG A 72 13.16 28.34 14.89
CA ARG A 72 11.84 28.87 14.47
C ARG A 72 11.50 28.92 12.98
N ASP A 73 12.45 28.64 12.07
CA ASP A 73 12.32 29.00 10.66
C ASP A 73 11.99 27.82 9.72
N SER A 74 11.68 26.64 10.26
CA SER A 74 11.30 25.45 9.49
C SER A 74 9.84 25.02 9.73
N VAL A 75 9.27 24.28 8.77
CA VAL A 75 7.95 23.61 8.94
C VAL A 75 7.96 22.72 10.20
N ALA A 76 9.07 22.01 10.42
CA ALA A 76 9.28 21.13 11.55
C ALA A 76 9.21 21.86 12.89
N ALA A 77 9.78 23.06 12.98
CA ALA A 77 9.69 23.86 14.20
C ALA A 77 8.35 24.56 14.41
N ALA A 78 7.65 24.92 13.33
CA ALA A 78 6.27 25.38 13.42
C ALA A 78 5.39 24.28 14.03
N ILE A 79 5.57 23.02 13.62
CA ILE A 79 4.89 21.86 14.22
C ILE A 79 5.28 21.73 15.71
N ALA A 80 6.58 21.78 16.04
CA ALA A 80 7.08 21.63 17.41
C ALA A 80 6.43 22.61 18.40
N GLN A 81 6.15 23.85 17.96
CA GLN A 81 5.51 24.89 18.78
C GLN A 81 4.06 24.57 19.16
N THR A 82 3.34 23.79 18.35
CA THR A 82 1.91 23.48 18.57
C THR A 82 1.67 22.52 19.73
N LYS A 83 2.67 21.70 20.08
CA LYS A 83 2.54 20.56 21.01
C LYS A 83 1.50 19.50 20.58
N GLN A 84 1.00 19.57 19.35
CA GLN A 84 0.08 18.59 18.76
C GLN A 84 0.88 17.64 17.86
N ALA A 85 0.79 16.33 18.11
CA ALA A 85 1.53 15.32 17.35
C ALA A 85 0.81 14.86 16.08
N THR A 86 -0.53 14.79 16.10
CA THR A 86 -1.34 14.26 14.99
C THR A 86 -1.88 15.37 14.12
N TRP A 87 -1.68 15.25 12.82
CA TRP A 87 -2.13 16.22 11.82
C TRP A 87 -2.66 15.54 10.56
N TYR A 88 -3.23 16.34 9.68
CA TYR A 88 -3.93 15.90 8.47
C TYR A 88 -3.44 16.68 7.25
N LEU A 89 -3.23 15.97 6.15
CA LEU A 89 -2.73 16.51 4.89
C LEU A 89 -3.69 16.18 3.75
N TRP A 90 -3.76 17.06 2.75
CA TRP A 90 -4.51 16.73 1.53
C TRP A 90 -3.73 15.69 0.71
N PRO A 91 -4.33 14.54 0.36
CA PRO A 91 -3.61 13.42 -0.26
C PRO A 91 -2.91 13.79 -1.56
N ASP A 92 -3.58 14.53 -2.46
CA ASP A 92 -3.03 14.90 -3.77
C ASP A 92 -1.84 15.87 -3.70
N HIS A 93 -1.59 16.48 -2.54
CA HIS A 93 -0.54 17.47 -2.36
C HIS A 93 0.72 16.90 -1.70
N VAL A 94 0.72 15.61 -1.32
CA VAL A 94 1.81 15.01 -0.57
C VAL A 94 2.24 13.67 -1.12
N GLU A 95 3.50 13.33 -0.84
CA GLU A 95 4.04 12.00 -1.01
C GLU A 95 4.64 11.54 0.32
N ILE A 96 4.43 10.29 0.67
CA ILE A 96 5.09 9.65 1.81
C ILE A 96 6.17 8.71 1.30
N SER A 97 7.40 8.88 1.75
CA SER A 97 8.48 7.96 1.45
C SER A 97 8.99 7.24 2.69
N GLY A 98 9.56 6.04 2.47
CA GLY A 98 10.12 5.19 3.52
C GLY A 98 9.25 4.00 3.88
N THR A 99 9.86 3.08 4.60
CA THR A 99 9.24 1.84 5.07
C THR A 99 9.72 1.55 6.49
N ASP A 100 8.93 0.79 7.25
CA ASP A 100 9.41 0.19 8.49
C ASP A 100 10.72 -0.59 8.21
N PRO A 101 11.82 -0.36 8.94
CA PRO A 101 13.09 -1.06 8.76
C PRO A 101 12.99 -2.58 8.92
N ASN A 102 11.96 -3.06 9.61
CA ASN A 102 11.68 -4.47 9.80
C ASN A 102 10.73 -5.04 8.73
N ASN A 103 10.23 -4.23 7.80
CA ASN A 103 9.40 -4.68 6.68
C ASN A 103 10.25 -5.48 5.70
N LYS A 104 10.37 -6.78 5.94
CA LYS A 104 11.13 -7.72 5.12
C LYS A 104 10.25 -8.92 4.78
N PRO A 105 9.13 -8.70 4.06
CA PRO A 105 8.18 -9.76 3.76
C PRO A 105 8.85 -10.88 2.97
N ARG A 106 8.68 -12.11 3.45
CA ARG A 106 9.11 -13.34 2.79
C ARG A 106 7.90 -14.25 2.63
N ASP A 107 7.08 -13.91 1.65
CA ASP A 107 5.92 -14.71 1.29
C ASP A 107 6.28 -15.59 0.09
N LEU A 108 6.02 -16.89 0.19
CA LEU A 108 6.24 -17.85 -0.88
C LEU A 108 4.89 -18.43 -1.27
N ASN A 109 4.43 -18.09 -2.47
CA ASN A 109 3.25 -18.71 -3.03
C ASN A 109 3.58 -20.11 -3.54
N SER A 110 3.17 -21.13 -2.78
CA SER A 110 3.32 -22.54 -3.13
C SER A 110 2.50 -22.91 -4.37
N SER A 111 1.49 -22.10 -4.70
CA SER A 111 0.56 -22.28 -5.80
C SER A 111 0.85 -21.31 -6.93
N GLN A 112 1.98 -21.53 -7.61
CA GLN A 112 2.33 -20.86 -8.86
C GLN A 112 2.07 -21.80 -10.06
N PRO A 113 0.82 -22.02 -10.50
CA PRO A 113 0.60 -22.81 -11.70
C PRO A 113 0.95 -21.99 -12.94
N GLY A 114 1.70 -22.59 -13.85
CA GLY A 114 1.82 -22.09 -15.22
C GLY A 114 0.43 -22.10 -15.88
N ARG A 115 -0.20 -20.92 -15.97
CA ARG A 115 -1.44 -20.62 -16.70
C ARG A 115 -2.66 -21.49 -16.33
N SER A 116 -3.69 -20.84 -15.78
CA SER A 116 -5.12 -21.21 -15.72
C SER A 116 -5.51 -22.65 -16.14
N LYS A 117 -6.25 -23.34 -15.25
CA LYS A 117 -6.83 -24.71 -15.37
C LYS A 117 -6.00 -25.84 -14.76
N ASP A 118 -5.28 -25.58 -13.67
CA ASP A 118 -4.83 -26.69 -12.83
C ASP A 118 -6.05 -27.25 -12.06
N PRO A 119 -6.46 -28.52 -12.28
CA PRO A 119 -7.56 -29.14 -11.52
C PRO A 119 -7.31 -29.14 -10.01
N ALA A 120 -6.06 -29.02 -9.57
CA ALA A 120 -5.72 -28.89 -8.15
C ALA A 120 -6.31 -27.62 -7.52
N MET A 121 -6.60 -26.58 -8.32
CA MET A 121 -7.18 -25.32 -7.86
C MET A 121 -8.71 -25.33 -7.79
N ASP A 122 -9.35 -26.44 -8.19
CA ASP A 122 -10.81 -26.58 -8.08
C ASP A 122 -11.22 -26.77 -6.61
N TYR A 123 -11.63 -25.67 -5.99
CA TYR A 123 -12.03 -25.65 -4.59
C TYR A 123 -13.11 -24.60 -4.35
N GLU A 124 -14.25 -25.08 -3.84
CA GLU A 124 -15.38 -24.23 -3.49
C GLU A 124 -15.15 -23.53 -2.15
N PHE A 125 -15.50 -22.24 -2.09
CA PHE A 125 -15.39 -21.44 -0.88
C PHE A 125 -16.51 -20.39 -0.80
N ARG A 126 -16.59 -19.69 0.32
CA ARG A 126 -17.56 -18.62 0.55
C ARG A 126 -16.83 -17.32 0.88
N LEU A 127 -17.35 -16.22 0.35
CA LEU A 127 -16.88 -14.88 0.69
C LEU A 127 -17.76 -14.31 1.81
N PRO A 128 -17.19 -13.56 2.77
CA PRO A 128 -17.96 -12.90 3.81
C PRO A 128 -19.00 -11.96 3.19
N GLY A 129 -20.24 -12.01 3.71
CA GLY A 129 -21.36 -11.18 3.26
C GLY A 129 -22.05 -11.64 1.96
N PHE A 130 -21.63 -12.76 1.37
CA PHE A 130 -22.26 -13.33 0.17
C PHE A 130 -22.86 -14.72 0.44
N ASN A 131 -24.04 -14.98 -0.13
CA ASN A 131 -24.71 -16.29 0.00
C ASN A 131 -24.31 -17.30 -1.08
N SER A 132 -23.68 -16.83 -2.16
CA SER A 132 -23.20 -17.64 -3.28
C SER A 132 -21.98 -18.49 -2.89
N ILE A 133 -21.81 -19.60 -3.60
CA ILE A 133 -20.57 -20.39 -3.58
C ILE A 133 -19.66 -19.87 -4.68
N PHE A 134 -18.40 -19.67 -4.35
CA PHE A 134 -17.34 -19.24 -5.26
C PHE A 134 -16.35 -20.38 -5.46
N ASN A 135 -15.50 -20.28 -6.49
CA ASN A 135 -14.47 -21.28 -6.76
C ASN A 135 -13.10 -20.61 -6.89
N MET A 136 -12.08 -21.21 -6.27
CA MET A 136 -10.71 -20.70 -6.27
C MET A 136 -10.12 -20.57 -7.69
N ALA A 137 -10.49 -21.47 -8.60
CA ALA A 137 -10.06 -21.47 -10.00
C ALA A 137 -10.84 -20.49 -10.90
N ASN A 138 -11.79 -19.73 -10.36
CA ASN A 138 -12.49 -18.70 -11.12
C ASN A 138 -11.73 -17.37 -11.11
N PRO A 139 -11.76 -16.62 -12.22
CA PRO A 139 -11.34 -15.21 -12.23
C PRO A 139 -12.08 -14.39 -11.18
N ILE A 140 -11.38 -13.42 -10.57
CA ILE A 140 -11.97 -12.49 -9.61
C ILE A 140 -13.00 -11.59 -10.29
N ILE A 141 -12.68 -11.14 -11.51
CA ILE A 141 -13.55 -10.30 -12.35
C ILE A 141 -13.86 -10.99 -13.67
N LYS A 142 -14.97 -10.59 -14.31
CA LYS A 142 -15.36 -11.11 -15.62
C LYS A 142 -14.25 -10.89 -16.65
N ASP A 143 -13.93 -11.94 -17.40
CA ASP A 143 -12.87 -11.97 -18.43
C ASP A 143 -11.46 -11.62 -17.91
N GLY A 144 -11.27 -11.56 -16.58
CA GLY A 144 -10.00 -11.28 -15.93
C GLY A 144 -9.04 -12.48 -15.93
N ARG A 145 -7.77 -12.19 -15.66
CA ARG A 145 -6.68 -13.19 -15.61
C ARG A 145 -6.03 -13.29 -14.23
N MET A 146 -6.65 -12.66 -13.24
CA MET A 146 -6.34 -12.82 -11.82
C MET A 146 -7.42 -13.67 -11.16
N PHE A 147 -7.01 -14.65 -10.36
CA PHE A 147 -7.87 -15.68 -9.80
C PHE A 147 -7.93 -15.64 -8.28
N TRP A 148 -9.01 -16.18 -7.70
CA TRP A 148 -9.17 -16.24 -6.24
C TRP A 148 -8.08 -17.04 -5.55
N TYR A 149 -7.55 -18.11 -6.18
CA TYR A 149 -6.43 -18.87 -5.61
C TYR A 149 -5.16 -18.01 -5.44
N GLU A 150 -4.94 -17.02 -6.31
CA GLU A 150 -3.80 -16.10 -6.22
C GLU A 150 -4.03 -15.09 -5.10
N ALA A 151 -5.20 -14.43 -5.11
CA ALA A 151 -5.52 -13.39 -4.16
C ALA A 151 -5.56 -13.90 -2.72
N LEU A 152 -6.04 -15.13 -2.52
CA LEU A 152 -6.23 -15.74 -1.20
C LEU A 152 -5.14 -16.75 -0.85
N HIS A 153 -4.11 -16.89 -1.68
CA HIS A 153 -2.96 -17.77 -1.43
C HIS A 153 -3.39 -19.21 -1.13
N PHE A 154 -4.29 -19.75 -1.95
CA PHE A 154 -4.83 -21.09 -1.76
C PHE A 154 -3.76 -22.15 -2.01
N ASP A 155 -3.54 -23.04 -1.05
CA ASP A 155 -2.64 -24.19 -1.15
C ASP A 155 -3.48 -25.45 -1.43
N PRO A 156 -3.35 -26.08 -2.62
CA PRO A 156 -4.14 -27.26 -2.97
C PRO A 156 -3.74 -28.52 -2.20
N GLY A 157 -2.49 -28.59 -1.70
CA GLY A 157 -1.98 -29.72 -0.93
C GLY A 157 -2.58 -29.79 0.46
N THR A 158 -2.76 -28.64 1.12
CA THR A 158 -3.37 -28.54 2.45
C THR A 158 -4.85 -28.14 2.41
N ARG A 159 -5.33 -27.67 1.26
CA ARG A 159 -6.65 -27.04 1.07
C ARG A 159 -6.89 -25.82 1.96
N SER A 160 -5.82 -25.13 2.35
CA SER A 160 -5.88 -23.91 3.14
C SER A 160 -5.82 -22.67 2.26
N TYR A 161 -6.43 -21.57 2.70
CA TYR A 161 -6.33 -20.26 2.07
C TYR A 161 -6.44 -19.18 3.15
N ARG A 162 -6.24 -17.92 2.75
CA ARG A 162 -6.38 -16.72 3.58
C ARG A 162 -7.81 -16.16 3.41
N PRO A 163 -8.76 -16.46 4.31
CA PRO A 163 -10.12 -15.95 4.17
C PRO A 163 -10.14 -14.43 4.38
N PRO A 164 -10.76 -13.64 3.47
CA PRO A 164 -10.99 -12.22 3.69
C PRO A 164 -11.77 -11.98 4.99
N GLU A 165 -11.39 -10.96 5.75
CA GLU A 165 -12.01 -10.65 7.04
C GLU A 165 -13.48 -10.25 6.90
N ASP A 166 -13.77 -9.39 5.93
CA ASP A 166 -15.10 -8.83 5.73
C ASP A 166 -15.37 -8.45 4.25
N THR A 167 -16.56 -7.91 3.99
CA THR A 167 -16.97 -7.45 2.65
C THR A 167 -16.15 -6.28 2.12
N VAL A 168 -15.52 -5.49 2.99
CA VAL A 168 -14.68 -4.35 2.59
C VAL A 168 -13.40 -4.87 1.97
N VAL A 169 -12.74 -5.83 2.62
CA VAL A 169 -11.55 -6.52 2.09
C VAL A 169 -11.88 -7.18 0.75
N VAL A 170 -13.02 -7.89 0.65
CA VAL A 170 -13.46 -8.51 -0.61
C VAL A 170 -13.62 -7.47 -1.73
N SER A 171 -14.27 -6.34 -1.43
CA SER A 171 -14.47 -5.28 -2.42
C SER A 171 -13.14 -4.67 -2.89
N LYS A 172 -12.17 -4.53 -1.98
CA LYS A 172 -10.81 -4.06 -2.28
C LYS A 172 -10.02 -5.03 -3.15
N ILE A 173 -10.12 -6.33 -2.90
CA ILE A 173 -9.52 -7.37 -3.77
C ILE A 173 -10.10 -7.28 -5.19
N VAL A 174 -11.42 -7.13 -5.32
CA VAL A 174 -12.09 -6.98 -6.62
C VAL A 174 -11.61 -5.70 -7.34
N ALA A 175 -11.58 -4.57 -6.64
CA ALA A 175 -11.12 -3.30 -7.22
C ALA A 175 -9.64 -3.36 -7.67
N LEU A 176 -8.77 -4.00 -6.89
CA LEU A 176 -7.37 -4.20 -7.28
C LEU A 176 -7.26 -5.15 -8.50
N ALA A 177 -8.11 -6.17 -8.62
CA ALA A 177 -8.16 -6.99 -9.82
C ALA A 177 -8.57 -6.18 -11.07
N GLU A 178 -9.54 -5.26 -10.94
CA GLU A 178 -9.91 -4.32 -12.01
C GLU A 178 -8.73 -3.42 -12.40
N GLN A 179 -7.99 -2.91 -11.41
CA GLN A 179 -6.80 -2.09 -11.67
C GLN A 179 -5.69 -2.89 -12.37
N ILE A 180 -5.46 -4.13 -11.97
CA ILE A 180 -4.45 -4.99 -12.59
C ILE A 180 -4.77 -5.19 -14.07
N GLU A 181 -6.03 -5.52 -14.40
CA GLU A 181 -6.44 -5.76 -15.78
C GLU A 181 -6.62 -4.47 -16.61
N GLY A 182 -7.06 -3.38 -15.99
CA GLY A 182 -7.37 -2.11 -16.64
C GLY A 182 -6.19 -1.17 -16.83
N LEU A 183 -5.17 -1.25 -15.95
CA LEU A 183 -4.04 -0.32 -15.94
C LEU A 183 -2.68 -1.03 -15.95
N ILE A 184 -2.40 -1.89 -14.96
CA ILE A 184 -1.06 -2.45 -14.76
C ILE A 184 -0.66 -3.36 -15.93
N ARG A 185 -1.50 -4.35 -16.27
CA ARG A 185 -1.23 -5.30 -17.36
C ARG A 185 -1.15 -4.60 -18.73
N PRO A 186 -2.07 -3.68 -19.11
CA PRO A 186 -1.93 -2.93 -20.36
C PRO A 186 -0.64 -2.10 -20.43
N THR A 187 -0.24 -1.45 -19.34
CA THR A 187 0.99 -0.65 -19.29
C THR A 187 2.24 -1.52 -19.51
N ILE A 188 2.32 -2.65 -18.81
CA ILE A 188 3.41 -3.64 -19.00
C ILE A 188 3.43 -4.16 -20.43
N LYS A 189 2.26 -4.53 -20.98
CA LYS A 189 2.14 -5.04 -22.35
C LYS A 189 2.55 -4.01 -23.39
N GLN A 190 2.12 -2.76 -23.24
CA GLN A 190 2.48 -1.68 -24.15
C GLN A 190 3.99 -1.43 -24.16
N ARG A 191 4.62 -1.47 -22.98
CA ARG A 191 6.03 -1.14 -22.82
C ARG A 191 6.96 -2.28 -23.19
N PHE A 192 6.62 -3.51 -22.82
CA PHE A 192 7.51 -4.68 -22.92
C PHE A 192 6.98 -5.79 -23.84
N GLY A 193 5.75 -5.69 -24.35
CA GLY A 193 5.12 -6.76 -25.13
C GLY A 193 4.72 -7.99 -24.30
N ILE A 194 4.79 -7.90 -22.97
CA ILE A 194 4.52 -9.00 -22.03
C ILE A 194 3.17 -8.78 -21.38
N ASP A 195 2.31 -9.80 -21.38
CA ASP A 195 0.99 -9.76 -20.74
C ASP A 195 0.92 -10.62 -19.47
N SER A 196 2.01 -11.30 -19.10
CA SER A 196 2.08 -12.18 -17.94
C SER A 196 2.46 -11.40 -16.70
N ILE A 197 1.62 -11.54 -15.67
CA ILE A 197 1.86 -11.07 -14.31
C ILE A 197 1.77 -12.29 -13.43
N ILE A 198 2.75 -12.48 -12.55
CA ILE A 198 2.80 -13.57 -11.59
C ILE A 198 2.62 -12.96 -10.20
N CYS A 199 1.54 -13.33 -9.50
CA CYS A 199 1.25 -12.86 -8.15
C CYS A 199 2.05 -13.65 -7.11
N ASN A 200 2.94 -12.98 -6.37
CA ASN A 200 3.69 -13.56 -5.26
C ASN A 200 2.91 -13.47 -3.95
N SER A 201 2.25 -12.34 -3.70
CA SER A 201 1.46 -12.12 -2.48
C SER A 201 0.37 -11.10 -2.74
N TRP A 202 -0.78 -11.28 -2.13
CA TRP A 202 -1.92 -10.38 -2.24
C TRP A 202 -2.58 -10.21 -0.88
N TYR A 203 -3.75 -10.78 -0.60
CA TYR A 203 -4.32 -10.64 0.74
C TYR A 203 -3.49 -11.38 1.79
N ARG A 204 -3.28 -10.73 2.94
CA ARG A 204 -2.68 -11.31 4.14
C ARG A 204 -3.54 -10.95 5.34
N ASP A 205 -4.07 -11.93 6.05
CA ASP A 205 -4.62 -11.65 7.38
C ASP A 205 -3.51 -11.16 8.33
N PRO A 206 -3.84 -10.51 9.46
CA PRO A 206 -2.84 -9.96 10.38
C PRO A 206 -1.81 -10.97 10.88
N ALA A 207 -2.21 -12.22 11.16
CA ALA A 207 -1.30 -13.24 11.65
C ALA A 207 -0.33 -13.67 10.55
N THR A 208 -0.82 -13.88 9.33
CA THR A 208 0.03 -14.17 8.18
C THR A 208 0.99 -13.01 7.87
N ASN A 209 0.50 -11.76 7.88
CA ASN A 209 1.34 -10.58 7.63
C ASN A 209 2.49 -10.48 8.63
N ALA A 210 2.21 -10.72 9.93
CA ALA A 210 3.24 -10.76 10.96
C ALA A 210 4.23 -11.92 10.73
N ALA A 211 3.73 -13.12 10.40
CA ALA A 211 4.54 -14.31 10.20
C ALA A 211 5.53 -14.17 9.03
N VAL A 212 5.14 -13.49 7.94
CA VAL A 212 6.03 -13.25 6.80
C VAL A 212 6.98 -12.07 7.03
N GLY A 213 6.87 -11.32 8.14
CA GLY A 213 7.69 -10.15 8.42
C GLY A 213 7.23 -8.88 7.70
N GLY A 214 5.93 -8.77 7.42
CA GLY A 214 5.33 -7.57 6.85
C GLY A 214 5.17 -6.43 7.86
N SER A 215 5.11 -5.20 7.36
CA SER A 215 4.82 -4.00 8.17
C SER A 215 3.47 -4.10 8.89
N THR A 216 3.40 -3.53 10.10
CA THR A 216 2.13 -3.37 10.86
C THR A 216 1.11 -2.45 10.17
N GLN A 217 1.55 -1.67 9.19
CA GLN A 217 0.71 -0.80 8.36
C GLN A 217 0.58 -1.35 6.92
N SER A 218 0.78 -2.66 6.72
CA SER A 218 0.76 -3.25 5.38
C SER A 218 -0.62 -3.19 4.72
N ARG A 219 -0.64 -2.75 3.47
CA ARG A 219 -1.83 -2.71 2.61
C ARG A 219 -2.34 -4.09 2.17
N HIS A 220 -1.50 -5.13 2.26
CA HIS A 220 -1.94 -6.51 2.04
C HIS A 220 -3.05 -6.94 3.01
N MET A 221 -3.07 -6.38 4.23
CA MET A 221 -4.13 -6.64 5.22
C MET A 221 -5.48 -6.00 4.87
N TRP A 222 -5.47 -5.03 3.96
CA TRP A 222 -6.68 -4.36 3.48
C TRP A 222 -7.23 -4.98 2.19
N GLY A 223 -6.50 -5.94 1.59
CA GLY A 223 -6.87 -6.58 0.33
C GLY A 223 -6.57 -5.74 -0.92
N ASP A 224 -5.98 -4.55 -0.76
CA ASP A 224 -5.72 -3.62 -1.86
C ASP A 224 -4.24 -3.49 -2.24
N ALA A 225 -3.43 -4.51 -1.91
CA ALA A 225 -2.03 -4.59 -2.32
C ALA A 225 -1.68 -5.91 -3.00
N ILE A 226 -0.70 -5.86 -3.90
CA ILE A 226 -0.12 -7.00 -4.59
C ILE A 226 1.40 -6.86 -4.70
N ASP A 227 2.10 -7.96 -4.40
CA ASP A 227 3.50 -8.17 -4.74
C ASP A 227 3.53 -9.11 -5.95
N PHE A 228 4.14 -8.69 -7.06
CA PHE A 228 4.13 -9.45 -8.31
C PHE A 228 5.46 -9.38 -9.07
N VAL A 229 5.63 -10.29 -10.03
CA VAL A 229 6.74 -10.30 -10.98
C VAL A 229 6.23 -10.35 -12.41
N VAL A 230 7.02 -9.77 -13.32
CA VAL A 230 6.82 -9.88 -14.77
C VAL A 230 7.96 -10.72 -15.33
N PRO A 231 7.69 -11.91 -15.90
CA PRO A 231 8.74 -12.80 -16.38
C PRO A 231 9.70 -12.10 -17.35
N GLY A 232 11.00 -12.16 -17.05
CA GLY A 232 12.06 -11.59 -17.89
C GLY A 232 12.27 -10.08 -17.76
N ILE A 233 11.50 -9.39 -16.92
CA ILE A 233 11.67 -7.95 -16.63
C ILE A 233 12.04 -7.77 -15.17
N SER A 234 12.99 -6.88 -14.90
CA SER A 234 13.38 -6.59 -13.52
C SER A 234 12.25 -5.87 -12.77
N PRO A 235 12.04 -6.12 -11.47
CA PRO A 235 11.06 -5.37 -10.69
C PRO A 235 11.31 -3.86 -10.67
N TYR A 236 12.56 -3.43 -10.83
CA TYR A 236 12.94 -2.03 -10.97
C TYR A 236 12.35 -1.42 -12.25
N ASP A 237 12.52 -2.08 -13.40
CA ASP A 237 11.98 -1.57 -14.67
C ASP A 237 10.45 -1.57 -14.67
N VAL A 238 9.82 -2.57 -14.04
CA VAL A 238 8.35 -2.59 -13.84
C VAL A 238 7.90 -1.44 -12.93
N ASN A 239 8.64 -1.17 -11.86
CA ASN A 239 8.35 -0.05 -10.96
C ASN A 239 8.42 1.30 -11.70
N ASP A 240 9.50 1.54 -12.44
CA ASP A 240 9.72 2.78 -13.21
C ASP A 240 8.59 3.09 -14.20
N ILE A 241 8.11 2.08 -14.93
CA ILE A 241 7.06 2.29 -15.95
C ILE A 241 5.66 2.48 -15.35
N LEU A 242 5.45 2.01 -14.12
CA LEU A 242 4.18 2.13 -13.40
C LEU A 242 4.11 3.42 -12.59
N GLU A 243 5.25 4.00 -12.20
CA GLU A 243 5.36 5.23 -11.41
C GLU A 243 4.44 6.37 -11.88
N PRO A 244 4.37 6.72 -13.19
CA PRO A 244 3.56 7.85 -13.63
C PRO A 244 2.05 7.66 -13.43
N SER A 245 1.58 6.42 -13.29
CA SER A 245 0.15 6.09 -13.18
C SER A 245 -0.26 5.69 -11.75
N ALA A 246 0.71 5.57 -10.83
CA ALA A 246 0.46 5.10 -9.49
C ALA A 246 -0.14 6.18 -8.59
N ASN A 247 -1.41 6.01 -8.19
CA ASN A 247 -2.09 6.83 -7.20
C ASN A 247 -2.28 6.10 -5.85
N GLY A 248 -1.19 5.48 -5.39
CA GLY A 248 -1.17 4.67 -4.18
C GLY A 248 0.26 4.33 -3.79
N GLY A 249 0.47 3.19 -3.14
CA GLY A 249 1.81 2.69 -2.83
C GLY A 249 2.47 2.01 -4.02
N LEU A 250 3.73 2.35 -4.27
CA LEU A 250 4.54 1.71 -5.29
C LEU A 250 5.96 1.53 -4.76
N ALA A 251 6.47 0.31 -4.82
CA ALA A 251 7.80 -0.02 -4.35
C ALA A 251 8.45 -1.15 -5.15
N SER A 252 9.77 -1.22 -5.07
CA SER A 252 10.56 -2.28 -5.68
C SER A 252 11.39 -3.02 -4.63
N ALA A 253 11.38 -4.34 -4.74
CA ALA A 253 12.38 -5.26 -4.21
C ALA A 253 13.22 -5.79 -5.37
N SER A 254 14.30 -6.53 -5.11
CA SER A 254 15.05 -7.23 -6.17
C SER A 254 14.27 -8.41 -6.76
N VAL A 255 13.26 -8.90 -6.01
CA VAL A 255 12.51 -10.12 -6.33
C VAL A 255 11.02 -9.91 -6.63
N PHE A 256 10.47 -8.70 -6.41
CA PHE A 256 9.09 -8.37 -6.78
C PHE A 256 8.86 -6.85 -6.86
N THR A 257 7.82 -6.46 -7.58
CA THR A 257 7.24 -5.11 -7.56
C THR A 257 6.03 -5.12 -6.65
N HIS A 258 5.92 -4.10 -5.80
CA HIS A 258 4.78 -3.89 -4.92
C HIS A 258 3.89 -2.78 -5.49
N TRP A 259 2.58 -2.99 -5.44
CA TRP A 259 1.57 -1.99 -5.77
C TRP A 259 0.43 -2.04 -4.74
N ASP A 260 -0.08 -0.89 -4.33
CA ASP A 260 -1.32 -0.80 -3.55
C ASP A 260 -2.17 0.44 -3.85
N GLU A 261 -3.46 0.37 -3.53
CA GLU A 261 -4.48 1.40 -3.82
C GLU A 261 -4.86 2.25 -2.58
N ARG A 262 -3.87 2.67 -1.77
CA ARG A 262 -4.13 3.48 -0.57
C ARG A 262 -4.66 4.91 -0.82
N GLY A 263 -4.71 5.35 -2.08
CA GLY A 263 -5.31 6.63 -2.49
C GLY A 263 -4.43 7.87 -2.30
N TYR A 264 -3.13 7.71 -2.07
CA TYR A 264 -2.13 8.79 -2.08
C TYR A 264 -0.75 8.21 -2.35
N LEU A 265 0.17 9.05 -2.83
CA LEU A 265 1.51 8.62 -3.21
C LEU A 265 2.30 8.12 -1.99
N ALA A 266 2.65 6.84 -1.99
CA ALA A 266 3.61 6.26 -1.06
C ALA A 266 4.72 5.52 -1.81
N ARG A 267 5.99 5.77 -1.47
CA ARG A 267 7.16 5.25 -2.19
C ARG A 267 8.22 4.69 -1.26
N TRP A 268 8.73 3.51 -1.56
CA TRP A 268 9.87 2.93 -0.84
C TRP A 268 10.62 1.93 -1.70
N SER A 269 11.79 1.53 -1.22
CA SER A 269 12.50 0.35 -1.72
C SER A 269 12.74 -0.59 -0.56
N TYR A 270 12.57 -1.89 -0.80
CA TYR A 270 12.81 -2.91 0.21
C TYR A 270 14.30 -3.12 0.49
N GLY A 271 15.17 -2.73 -0.45
CA GLY A 271 16.63 -2.86 -0.31
C GLY A 271 17.16 -4.29 -0.36
N PHE A 272 16.33 -5.25 -0.76
CA PHE A 272 16.68 -6.65 -1.01
C PHE A 272 15.83 -7.19 -2.14
#